data_AF-A0A7S1QLU3-F1
#
_entry.id   AF-A0A7S1QLU3-F1
#
_cell.length_a   1.000
_cell.length_b   1.000
_cell.length_c   1.000
_cell.angle_alpha   90.00
_cell.angle_beta   90.00
_cell.angle_gamma   90.00
#
_symmetry.space_group_name_H-M   'P 1'
#
loop_
_entity.id
_entity.type
_entity.pdbx_description
1 polymer ?
#
loop_
_entity_poly.entity_id
_entity_poly.type
_entity_poly.pdbx_seq_one_letter_code
_entity_poly.pdbx_strand_id
1 'polypeptide(L)'
;QVLRNHAPAPNLSINQALNMQTELFEGFSDPEFQAKLKAISSAYAPDSLPFRRDRTKLLLTVQSEVLPRYGFEGNLAGAVEMVKLITQFSNENEQVATLGAKINDLLTVSSDTSQQQEQQQIAKAEDERHEQEAPAEALVEQVTVHVQHAVTRKKVGLRVRSDATLLDVKEALMARLTKPEFKKRGRIVRAQGTTFTALADDTALGKRRQLLYMGPPLPADMEEAPGPPGLPEQDEHGG
;
A
#
# COMPACT_ATOMS: atom_id res chain seq x y z
N GLN A 1 34.64 -13.37 15.90
CA GLN A 1 33.54 -12.45 16.28
C GLN A 1 34.18 -11.09 16.50
N VAL A 2 34.05 -10.17 15.53
CA VAL A 2 34.61 -8.82 15.66
C VAL A 2 33.48 -7.96 16.21
N LEU A 3 33.60 -7.52 17.47
CA LEU A 3 32.65 -6.57 18.05
C LEU A 3 32.75 -5.28 17.22
N ARG A 4 31.77 -5.04 16.36
CA ARG A 4 31.64 -3.76 15.65
C ARG A 4 31.27 -2.73 16.70
N ASN A 5 32.25 -1.95 17.13
CA ASN A 5 32.02 -0.73 17.90
C ASN A 5 31.22 0.23 17.03
N HIS A 6 29.90 0.22 17.17
CA HIS A 6 29.05 1.25 16.62
C HIS A 6 29.42 2.57 17.30
N ALA A 7 29.83 3.57 16.50
CA ALA A 7 30.03 4.91 17.01
C ALA A 7 28.70 5.44 17.57
N PRO A 8 28.71 6.21 18.67
CA PRO A 8 27.50 6.84 19.18
C PRO A 8 26.90 7.75 18.10
N ALA A 9 25.57 7.77 18.00
CA ALA A 9 24.87 8.56 17.00
C ALA A 9 25.28 10.05 17.09
N PRO A 10 25.55 10.72 15.95
CA PRO A 10 25.95 12.11 15.95
C PRO A 10 24.82 12.99 16.50
N ASN A 11 25.17 13.92 17.39
CA ASN A 11 24.24 14.93 17.90
C ASN A 11 24.23 16.12 16.93
N LEU A 12 23.32 16.10 15.96
CA LEU A 12 23.17 17.17 14.98
C LEU A 12 22.27 18.28 15.51
N SER A 13 22.59 19.51 15.13
CA SER A 13 21.66 20.64 15.27
C SER A 13 20.62 20.65 14.13
N ILE A 14 19.50 21.35 14.33
CA ILE A 14 18.47 21.55 13.29
C ILE A 14 19.07 22.14 12.01
N ASN A 15 19.99 23.11 12.12
CA ASN A 15 20.65 23.72 10.96
C ASN A 15 21.51 22.71 10.19
N GLN A 16 22.21 21.80 10.89
CA GLN A 16 22.96 20.74 10.23
C GLN A 16 22.03 19.73 9.55
N ALA A 17 20.89 19.40 10.17
CA ALA A 17 19.88 18.54 9.56
C ALA A 17 19.28 19.16 8.27
N LEU A 18 19.01 20.48 8.29
CA LEU A 18 18.55 21.21 7.11
C LEU A 18 19.60 21.23 5.99
N ASN A 19 20.86 21.54 6.31
CA ASN A 19 21.93 21.55 5.31
C ASN A 19 22.15 20.15 4.70
N MET A 20 22.14 19.11 5.53
CA MET A 20 22.24 17.73 5.06
C MET A 20 21.09 17.35 4.12
N GLN A 21 19.86 17.69 4.48
CA GLN A 21 18.71 17.45 3.59
C GLN A 21 18.80 18.26 2.30
N THR A 22 19.31 19.49 2.34
CA THR A 22 19.51 20.31 1.13
C THR A 22 20.53 19.66 0.19
N GLU A 23 21.68 19.22 0.70
CA GLU A 23 22.69 18.50 -0.11
C GLU A 23 22.13 17.19 -0.69
N LEU A 24 21.35 16.44 0.10
CA LEU A 24 20.66 15.24 -0.41
C LEU A 24 19.63 15.58 -1.49
N PHE A 25 18.85 16.64 -1.28
CA PHE A 25 17.87 17.12 -2.26
C PHE A 25 18.53 17.52 -3.57
N GLU A 26 19.63 18.26 -3.52
CA GLU A 26 20.42 18.64 -4.70
C GLU A 26 20.96 17.40 -5.43
N GLY A 27 21.59 16.47 -4.70
CA GLY A 27 22.14 15.24 -5.28
C GLY A 27 21.07 14.32 -5.88
N PHE A 28 19.88 14.24 -5.28
CA PHE A 28 18.76 13.49 -5.84
C PHE A 28 18.02 14.24 -6.95
N SER A 29 18.11 15.57 -7.01
CA SER A 29 17.55 16.37 -8.11
C SER A 29 18.42 16.35 -9.37
N ASP A 30 19.63 15.80 -9.29
CA ASP A 30 20.54 15.72 -10.42
C ASP A 30 19.89 14.98 -11.62
N PRO A 31 19.94 15.55 -12.84
CA PRO A 31 19.30 14.94 -14.01
C PRO A 31 19.83 13.55 -14.36
N GLU A 32 21.12 13.29 -14.16
CA GLU A 32 21.72 11.98 -14.44
C GLU A 32 21.26 10.95 -13.41
N PHE A 33 21.18 11.35 -12.14
CA PHE A 33 20.61 10.53 -11.08
C PHE A 33 19.15 10.15 -11.38
N GLN A 34 18.31 11.13 -11.73
CA GLN A 34 16.90 10.92 -12.04
C GLN A 34 16.70 10.03 -13.28
N ALA A 35 17.56 10.18 -14.31
CA ALA A 35 17.55 9.29 -15.47
C ALA A 35 17.86 7.83 -15.09
N LYS A 36 18.84 7.60 -14.21
CA LYS A 36 19.18 6.26 -13.68
C LYS A 36 18.05 5.68 -12.84
N LEU A 37 17.43 6.49 -11.97
CA LEU A 37 16.30 6.06 -11.14
C LEU A 37 15.11 5.64 -12.01
N LYS A 38 14.80 6.44 -13.06
CA LYS A 38 13.77 6.11 -14.04
C LYS A 38 14.09 4.80 -14.77
N ALA A 39 15.33 4.61 -15.22
CA ALA A 39 15.75 3.37 -15.87
C ALA A 39 15.54 2.12 -14.98
N ILE A 40 15.86 2.22 -13.68
CA ILE A 40 15.62 1.13 -12.72
C ILE A 40 14.12 0.84 -12.59
N SER A 41 13.28 1.87 -12.52
CA SER A 41 11.81 1.68 -12.42
C SER A 41 11.18 1.10 -13.68
N SER A 42 11.73 1.39 -14.86
CA SER A 42 11.25 0.80 -16.12
C SER A 42 11.73 -0.64 -16.30
N ALA A 43 12.90 -1.00 -15.76
CA ALA A 43 13.50 -2.32 -15.93
C ALA A 43 12.88 -3.41 -15.05
N TYR A 44 12.23 -3.05 -13.94
CA TYR A 44 11.77 -4.00 -12.93
C TYR A 44 10.34 -3.74 -12.48
N ALA A 45 9.63 -4.81 -12.10
CA ALA A 45 8.33 -4.65 -11.44
C ALA A 45 8.49 -3.88 -10.11
N PRO A 46 7.54 -3.01 -9.75
CA PRO A 46 7.52 -2.34 -8.45
C PRO A 46 7.70 -3.34 -7.30
N ASP A 47 8.50 -2.96 -6.30
CA ASP A 47 8.82 -3.75 -5.09
C ASP A 47 9.56 -5.09 -5.30
N SER A 48 9.89 -5.45 -6.54
CA SER A 48 10.70 -6.64 -6.81
C SER A 48 12.07 -6.57 -6.11
N LEU A 49 12.67 -7.73 -5.81
CA LEU A 49 13.99 -7.79 -5.17
C LEU A 49 15.07 -7.07 -5.99
N PRO A 50 15.17 -7.24 -7.33
CA PRO A 50 16.12 -6.50 -8.16
C PRO A 50 15.88 -4.99 -8.12
N PHE A 51 14.61 -4.55 -8.16
CA PHE A 51 14.25 -3.13 -8.03
C PHE A 51 14.77 -2.53 -6.73
N ARG A 52 14.48 -3.17 -5.59
CA ARG A 52 14.93 -2.68 -4.28
C ARG A 52 16.45 -2.64 -4.17
N ARG A 53 17.14 -3.68 -4.64
CA ARG A 53 18.61 -3.75 -4.62
C ARG A 53 19.24 -2.61 -5.42
N ASP A 54 18.84 -2.46 -6.67
CA ASP A 54 19.46 -1.49 -7.59
C ASP A 54 19.10 -0.06 -7.20
N ARG A 55 17.85 0.18 -6.75
CA ARG A 55 17.42 1.47 -6.18
C ARG A 55 18.22 1.84 -4.94
N THR A 56 18.38 0.92 -3.98
CA THR A 56 19.21 1.17 -2.78
C THR A 56 20.66 1.47 -3.16
N LYS A 57 21.23 0.73 -4.12
CA LYS A 57 22.59 0.98 -4.60
C LYS A 57 22.74 2.38 -5.21
N LEU A 58 21.76 2.82 -6.00
CA LEU A 58 21.76 4.16 -6.59
C LEU A 58 21.62 5.24 -5.51
N LEU A 59 20.71 5.11 -4.56
CA LEU A 59 20.56 6.08 -3.45
C LEU A 59 21.87 6.25 -2.66
N LEU A 60 22.58 5.14 -2.43
CA LEU A 60 23.85 5.15 -1.72
C LEU A 60 24.97 5.90 -2.45
N THR A 61 24.89 6.13 -3.76
CA THR A 61 25.93 6.93 -4.45
C THR A 61 25.93 8.36 -3.94
N VAL A 62 24.74 8.96 -3.75
CA VAL A 62 24.60 10.31 -3.18
C VAL A 62 24.82 10.29 -1.67
N GLN A 63 24.18 9.36 -0.96
CA GLN A 63 24.25 9.31 0.50
C GLN A 63 25.68 9.05 1.00
N SER A 64 26.49 8.24 0.30
CA SER A 64 27.85 7.94 0.72
C SER A 64 28.80 9.14 0.69
N GLU A 65 28.49 10.18 -0.10
CA GLU A 65 29.28 11.41 -0.17
C GLU A 65 28.81 12.46 0.86
N VAL A 66 27.50 12.52 1.13
CA VAL A 66 26.89 13.52 2.02
C VAL A 66 26.96 13.08 3.48
N LEU A 67 26.53 11.85 3.80
CA LEU A 67 26.37 11.37 5.18
C LEU A 67 27.64 11.49 6.06
N PRO A 68 28.85 11.16 5.57
CA PRO A 68 30.07 11.32 6.36
C PRO A 68 30.37 12.75 6.82
N ARG A 69 29.94 13.76 6.07
CA ARG A 69 30.13 15.20 6.44
C ARG A 69 29.34 15.58 7.68
N TYR A 70 28.29 14.82 7.99
CA TYR A 70 27.38 15.03 9.12
C TYR A 70 27.56 13.98 10.23
N GLY A 71 28.62 13.18 10.17
CA GLY A 71 28.97 12.20 11.20
C GLY A 71 28.25 10.86 11.09
N PHE A 72 27.59 10.58 9.96
CA PHE A 72 26.98 9.27 9.68
C PHE A 72 27.90 8.41 8.81
N GLU A 73 27.74 7.09 8.88
CA GLU A 73 28.42 6.21 7.94
C GLU A 73 27.85 6.36 6.51
N GLY A 74 28.73 6.38 5.50
CA GLY A 74 28.34 6.44 4.08
C GLY A 74 27.78 5.12 3.52
N ASN A 75 26.96 4.41 4.30
CA ASN A 75 26.42 3.11 3.96
C ASN A 75 24.94 3.00 4.40
N LEU A 76 24.32 1.83 4.21
CA LEU A 76 22.92 1.61 4.55
C LEU A 76 22.61 1.80 6.05
N ALA A 77 23.54 1.45 6.94
CA ALA A 77 23.34 1.63 8.38
C ALA A 77 23.27 3.12 8.75
N GLY A 78 24.22 3.92 8.25
CA GLY A 78 24.20 5.37 8.46
C GLY A 78 22.98 6.05 7.83
N ALA A 79 22.49 5.57 6.68
CA ALA A 79 21.25 6.06 6.09
C ALA A 79 20.02 5.78 6.98
N VAL A 80 19.93 4.59 7.59
CA VAL A 80 18.85 4.26 8.53
C VAL A 80 18.90 5.13 9.79
N GLU A 81 20.09 5.36 10.35
CA GLU A 81 20.28 6.25 11.49
C GLU A 81 19.90 7.69 11.18
N MET A 82 20.30 8.18 9.99
CA MET A 82 19.93 9.50 9.49
C MET A 82 18.41 9.65 9.39
N VAL A 83 17.69 8.68 8.80
CA VAL A 83 16.22 8.74 8.69
C VAL A 83 15.57 8.83 10.07
N LYS A 84 16.04 8.02 11.03
CA LYS A 84 15.53 8.02 12.40
C LYS A 84 15.67 9.41 13.05
N LEU A 85 16.83 10.04 12.90
CA LEU A 85 17.12 11.35 13.47
C LEU A 85 16.31 12.46 12.78
N ILE A 86 16.25 12.45 11.44
CA ILE A 86 15.43 13.41 10.68
C ILE A 86 13.96 13.33 11.08
N THR A 87 13.42 12.12 11.29
CA THR A 87 12.04 11.93 11.74
C THR A 87 11.75 12.63 13.06
N GLN A 88 12.74 12.69 13.97
CA GLN A 88 12.60 13.43 15.23
C GLN A 88 12.51 14.94 14.97
N PHE A 89 13.41 15.48 14.14
CA PHE A 89 13.39 16.90 13.78
C PHE A 89 12.17 17.33 12.97
N SER A 90 11.60 16.46 12.12
CA SER A 90 10.39 16.77 11.37
C SER A 90 9.17 17.04 12.26
N ASN A 91 9.15 16.50 13.48
CA ASN A 91 8.08 16.80 14.45
C ASN A 91 8.27 18.16 15.14
N GLU A 92 9.50 18.67 15.16
CA GLU A 92 9.87 19.91 15.86
C GLU A 92 10.03 21.09 14.90
N ASN A 93 10.28 20.84 13.61
CA ASN A 93 10.57 21.86 12.62
C ASN A 93 9.91 21.58 11.26
N GLU A 94 9.05 22.51 10.82
CA GLU A 94 8.28 22.41 9.57
C GLU A 94 9.15 22.45 8.31
N GLN A 95 10.29 23.16 8.33
CA GLN A 95 11.18 23.24 7.16
C GLN A 95 11.85 21.88 6.91
N VAL A 96 12.27 21.20 7.97
CA VAL A 96 12.81 19.83 7.91
C VAL A 96 11.75 18.86 7.37
N ALA A 97 10.49 18.99 7.79
CA ALA A 97 9.39 18.18 7.26
C ALA A 97 9.12 18.46 5.77
N THR A 98 9.09 19.73 5.38
CA THR A 98 8.83 20.16 4.00
C THR A 98 9.91 19.66 3.04
N LEU A 99 11.19 19.78 3.42
CA LEU A 99 12.28 19.32 2.58
C LEU A 99 12.35 17.79 2.51
N GLY A 100 12.05 17.10 3.61
CA GLY A 100 11.90 15.65 3.65
C GLY A 100 10.80 15.15 2.69
N ALA A 101 9.66 15.83 2.64
CA ALA A 101 8.59 15.53 1.68
C ALA A 101 9.05 15.72 0.23
N LYS A 102 9.72 16.84 -0.10
CA LYS A 102 10.27 17.09 -1.44
C LYS A 102 11.29 16.02 -1.86
N ILE A 103 12.17 15.59 -0.96
CA ILE A 103 13.10 14.48 -1.24
C ILE A 103 12.31 13.19 -1.49
N ASN A 104 11.31 12.88 -0.66
CA ASN A 104 10.49 11.69 -0.86
C ASN A 104 9.78 11.73 -2.21
N ASP A 105 9.27 12.88 -2.65
CA ASP A 105 8.63 13.05 -3.96
C ASP A 105 9.62 12.79 -5.11
N LEU A 106 10.87 13.26 -5.00
CA LEU A 106 11.93 12.98 -5.98
C LEU A 106 12.33 11.51 -6.04
N LEU A 107 12.26 10.81 -4.91
CA LEU A 107 12.67 9.41 -4.82
C LEU A 107 11.53 8.43 -5.10
N THR A 108 10.29 8.90 -5.03
CA THR A 108 9.11 8.13 -5.38
C THR A 108 8.98 8.22 -6.90
N VAL A 109 9.24 7.11 -7.59
CA VAL A 109 8.90 7.06 -9.01
C VAL A 109 7.38 7.03 -9.08
N SER A 110 6.78 8.21 -9.20
CA SER A 110 5.35 8.36 -9.44
C SER A 110 5.04 7.54 -10.69
N SER A 111 4.38 6.41 -10.49
CA SER A 111 3.91 5.54 -11.57
C SER A 111 2.96 6.31 -12.51
N ASP A 112 2.46 7.45 -12.04
CA ASP A 112 1.47 8.29 -12.70
C ASP A 112 2.01 9.09 -13.90
N THR A 113 3.31 9.39 -13.98
CA THR A 113 3.83 10.21 -15.10
C THR A 113 3.76 9.48 -16.44
N SER A 114 3.73 8.13 -16.43
CA SER A 114 3.53 7.36 -17.66
C SER A 114 2.04 7.25 -18.03
N GLN A 115 1.13 7.22 -17.05
CA GLN A 115 -0.30 7.18 -17.32
C GLN A 115 -0.86 8.53 -17.78
N GLN A 116 -0.33 9.66 -17.31
CA GLN A 116 -0.81 10.98 -17.75
C GLN A 116 -0.42 11.33 -19.20
N GLN A 117 0.71 10.85 -19.72
CA GLN A 117 1.06 11.05 -21.13
C GLN A 117 0.29 10.13 -22.08
N GLU A 118 -0.13 8.95 -21.61
CA GLU A 118 -0.96 8.02 -22.38
C GLU A 118 -2.45 8.43 -22.31
N GLN A 119 -2.94 8.87 -21.16
CA GLN A 119 -4.30 9.44 -21.02
C GLN A 119 -4.48 10.80 -21.70
N GLN A 120 -3.43 11.63 -21.85
CA GLN A 120 -3.53 12.84 -22.69
C GLN A 120 -3.54 12.51 -24.20
N GLN A 121 -3.02 11.36 -24.61
CA GLN A 121 -3.14 10.89 -25.99
C GLN A 121 -4.48 10.20 -26.24
N ILE A 122 -5.03 9.50 -25.24
CA ILE A 122 -6.35 8.85 -25.32
C ILE A 122 -7.48 9.89 -25.20
N ALA A 123 -7.40 10.85 -24.28
CA ALA A 123 -8.42 11.90 -24.11
C ALA A 123 -8.52 12.84 -25.32
N LYS A 124 -7.45 13.00 -26.12
CA LYS A 124 -7.49 13.73 -27.39
C LYS A 124 -8.14 12.94 -28.53
N ALA A 125 -8.32 11.62 -28.35
CA ALA A 125 -9.02 10.75 -29.29
C ALA A 125 -10.46 10.40 -28.84
N GLU A 126 -10.80 10.59 -27.57
CA GLU A 126 -12.12 10.25 -27.01
C GLU A 126 -13.15 11.40 -27.04
N ASP A 127 -12.74 12.64 -27.32
CA ASP A 127 -13.63 13.81 -27.47
C ASP A 127 -14.49 13.76 -28.77
N GLU A 128 -14.37 12.70 -29.58
CA GLU A 128 -15.18 12.50 -30.79
C GLU A 128 -16.15 11.30 -30.72
N ARG A 129 -16.25 10.56 -29.60
CA ARG A 129 -17.00 9.27 -29.60
C ARG A 129 -17.82 8.87 -28.36
N HIS A 130 -18.36 9.77 -27.55
CA HIS A 130 -19.30 9.33 -26.50
C HIS A 130 -20.50 10.26 -26.31
N GLU A 131 -21.45 10.16 -27.26
CA GLU A 131 -22.87 10.20 -26.92
C GLU A 131 -23.49 8.86 -27.34
N GLN A 132 -24.16 8.22 -26.38
CA GLN A 132 -24.92 6.96 -26.48
C GLN A 132 -24.13 5.65 -26.35
N GLU A 133 -23.86 5.26 -25.11
CA GLU A 133 -23.97 3.84 -24.74
C GLU A 133 -24.75 3.72 -23.43
N ALA A 134 -25.97 3.18 -23.52
CA ALA A 134 -26.77 2.82 -22.37
C ALA A 134 -26.07 1.66 -21.63
N PRO A 135 -26.01 1.67 -20.29
CA PRO A 135 -25.32 0.64 -19.54
C PRO A 135 -26.03 -0.70 -19.75
N ALA A 136 -25.39 -1.59 -20.52
CA ALA A 136 -25.73 -2.99 -20.54
C ALA A 136 -25.57 -3.53 -19.11
N GLU A 137 -26.65 -4.03 -18.51
CA GLU A 137 -26.64 -4.76 -17.24
C GLU A 137 -25.78 -6.02 -17.39
N ALA A 138 -24.47 -5.86 -17.26
CA ALA A 138 -23.54 -6.97 -17.20
C ALA A 138 -23.88 -7.81 -15.96
N LEU A 139 -24.11 -9.11 -16.16
CA LEU A 139 -24.34 -10.07 -15.09
C LEU A 139 -23.15 -10.05 -14.12
N VAL A 140 -23.28 -9.36 -13.00
CA VAL A 140 -22.21 -9.23 -12.02
C VAL A 140 -22.09 -10.55 -11.27
N GLU A 141 -20.95 -11.22 -11.47
CA GLU A 141 -20.64 -12.49 -10.83
C GLU A 141 -20.63 -12.35 -9.30
N GLN A 142 -21.29 -13.27 -8.58
CA GLN A 142 -21.20 -13.32 -7.12
C GLN A 142 -20.01 -14.17 -6.69
N VAL A 143 -19.23 -13.67 -5.72
CA VAL A 143 -18.06 -14.35 -5.16
C VAL A 143 -18.24 -14.62 -3.68
N THR A 144 -17.68 -15.73 -3.21
CA THR A 144 -17.63 -16.06 -1.78
C THR A 144 -16.36 -15.50 -1.14
N VAL A 145 -16.53 -14.71 -0.10
CA VAL A 145 -15.44 -14.07 0.67
C VAL A 145 -15.45 -14.59 2.10
N HIS A 146 -14.30 -15.05 2.58
CA HIS A 146 -14.14 -15.53 3.95
C HIS A 146 -13.58 -14.42 4.83
N VAL A 147 -14.36 -14.02 5.83
CA VAL A 147 -13.95 -13.04 6.85
C VAL A 147 -13.54 -13.78 8.11
N GLN A 148 -12.27 -13.65 8.49
CA GLN A 148 -11.72 -14.27 9.69
C GLN A 148 -11.49 -13.22 10.80
N HIS A 149 -11.97 -13.48 12.01
CA HIS A 149 -11.68 -12.63 13.14
C HIS A 149 -10.17 -12.71 13.50
N ALA A 150 -9.50 -11.57 13.60
CA ALA A 150 -8.05 -11.49 13.78
C ALA A 150 -7.55 -12.19 15.06
N VAL A 151 -8.31 -12.08 16.16
CA VAL A 151 -7.97 -12.68 17.47
C VAL A 151 -8.52 -14.11 17.63
N THR A 152 -9.83 -14.30 17.57
CA THR A 152 -10.47 -15.61 17.82
C THR A 152 -10.29 -16.63 16.70
N ARG A 153 -9.79 -16.21 15.53
CA ARG A 153 -9.58 -17.04 14.33
C ARG A 153 -10.83 -17.69 13.74
N LYS A 154 -12.03 -17.42 14.28
CA LYS A 154 -13.31 -17.85 13.72
C LYS A 154 -13.54 -17.22 12.34
N LYS A 155 -14.19 -17.95 11.44
CA LYS A 155 -14.43 -17.54 10.05
C LYS A 155 -15.91 -17.48 9.75
N VAL A 156 -16.31 -16.56 8.87
CA VAL A 156 -17.65 -16.47 8.29
C VAL A 156 -17.51 -16.30 6.79
N GLY A 157 -18.17 -17.15 6.00
CA GLY A 157 -18.24 -17.01 4.53
C GLY A 157 -19.40 -16.11 4.13
N LEU A 158 -19.16 -15.10 3.30
CA LEU A 158 -20.14 -14.13 2.81
C LEU A 158 -20.22 -14.20 1.28
N ARG A 159 -21.40 -13.96 0.70
CA ARG A 159 -21.55 -13.78 -0.75
C ARG A 159 -21.74 -12.31 -1.04
N VAL A 160 -20.92 -11.79 -1.94
CA VAL A 160 -20.94 -10.40 -2.40
C VAL A 160 -20.66 -10.37 -3.90
N ARG A 161 -20.92 -9.23 -4.56
CA ARG A 161 -20.55 -9.03 -5.96
C ARG A 161 -19.03 -9.07 -6.14
N SER A 162 -18.56 -9.48 -7.32
CA SER A 162 -17.13 -9.52 -7.67
C SER A 162 -16.47 -8.13 -7.66
N ASP A 163 -17.25 -7.08 -7.94
CA ASP A 163 -16.85 -5.67 -7.96
C ASP A 163 -17.14 -4.92 -6.66
N ALA A 164 -17.59 -5.64 -5.62
CA ALA A 164 -17.93 -5.06 -4.33
C ALA A 164 -16.74 -4.34 -3.66
N THR A 165 -17.06 -3.39 -2.79
CA THR A 165 -16.13 -2.69 -1.90
C THR A 165 -16.02 -3.40 -0.54
N LEU A 166 -15.07 -3.00 0.30
CA LEU A 166 -14.98 -3.50 1.67
C LEU A 166 -16.16 -3.04 2.54
N LEU A 167 -16.80 -1.92 2.20
CA LEU A 167 -18.06 -1.48 2.80
C LEU A 167 -19.16 -2.50 2.56
N ASP A 168 -19.35 -2.94 1.31
CA ASP A 168 -20.38 -3.94 0.96
C ASP A 168 -20.15 -5.26 1.70
N VAL A 169 -18.90 -5.68 1.83
CA VAL A 169 -18.55 -6.88 2.63
C VAL A 169 -18.90 -6.69 4.10
N LYS A 170 -18.63 -5.51 4.66
CA LYS A 170 -18.94 -5.17 6.05
C LYS A 170 -20.45 -5.11 6.27
N GLU A 171 -21.22 -4.56 5.34
CA GLU A 171 -22.68 -4.55 5.37
C GLU A 171 -23.26 -5.96 5.29
N ALA A 172 -22.76 -6.80 4.38
CA ALA A 172 -23.15 -8.21 4.30
C ALA A 172 -22.83 -8.97 5.60
N LEU A 173 -21.68 -8.69 6.23
CA LEU A 173 -21.33 -9.26 7.53
C LEU A 173 -22.29 -8.80 8.63
N MET A 174 -22.62 -7.51 8.68
CA MET A 174 -23.52 -6.95 9.69
C MET A 174 -24.95 -7.47 9.55
N ALA A 175 -25.45 -7.56 8.32
CA ALA A 175 -26.77 -8.12 8.02
C ALA A 175 -26.89 -9.56 8.56
N ARG A 176 -25.82 -10.35 8.41
CA ARG A 176 -25.78 -11.74 8.88
C ARG A 176 -25.68 -11.88 10.40
N LEU A 177 -24.99 -10.96 11.07
CA LEU A 177 -24.73 -11.05 12.52
C LEU A 177 -25.84 -10.47 13.40
N THR A 178 -26.78 -9.72 12.82
CA THR A 178 -27.98 -9.17 13.50
C THR A 178 -27.69 -8.35 14.77
N LYS A 179 -26.45 -7.87 14.94
CA LYS A 179 -25.98 -7.18 16.15
C LYS A 179 -25.47 -5.78 15.81
N PRO A 180 -26.06 -4.70 16.36
CA PRO A 180 -25.71 -3.32 16.00
C PRO A 180 -24.30 -2.89 16.45
N GLU A 181 -23.73 -3.59 17.42
CA GLU A 181 -22.38 -3.35 17.96
C GLU A 181 -21.26 -3.58 16.92
N PHE A 182 -21.50 -4.38 15.89
CA PHE A 182 -20.56 -4.59 14.78
C PHE A 182 -20.37 -3.34 13.93
N LYS A 183 -21.41 -2.50 13.80
CA LYS A 183 -21.36 -1.27 12.99
C LYS A 183 -20.42 -0.21 13.57
N LYS A 184 -20.35 -0.12 14.90
CA LYS A 184 -19.56 0.91 15.59
C LYS A 184 -18.10 0.53 15.79
N ARG A 185 -17.81 -0.75 16.01
CA ARG A 185 -16.48 -1.22 16.44
C ARG A 185 -15.75 -2.09 15.43
N GLY A 186 -16.45 -2.57 14.40
CA GLY A 186 -15.89 -3.48 13.40
C GLY A 186 -15.06 -2.76 12.34
N ARG A 187 -13.86 -3.28 12.08
CA ARG A 187 -12.99 -2.85 10.97
C ARG A 187 -12.43 -4.04 10.22
N ILE A 188 -12.37 -3.93 8.90
CA ILE A 188 -11.59 -4.85 8.07
C ILE A 188 -10.13 -4.42 8.15
N VAL A 189 -9.24 -5.38 8.38
CA VAL A 189 -7.81 -5.14 8.58
C VAL A 189 -6.98 -6.04 7.68
N ARG A 190 -5.74 -5.66 7.46
CA ARG A 190 -4.68 -6.53 6.91
C ARG A 190 -3.62 -6.77 7.98
N ALA A 191 -3.02 -7.96 8.00
CA ALA A 191 -1.88 -8.25 8.86
C ALA A 191 -0.60 -7.69 8.23
N GLN A 192 0.25 -7.04 9.03
CA GLN A 192 1.58 -6.56 8.66
C GLN A 192 2.56 -6.98 9.75
N GLY A 193 3.12 -8.19 9.64
CA GLY A 193 3.95 -8.78 10.68
C GLY A 193 3.12 -9.06 11.95
N THR A 194 3.43 -8.35 13.03
CA THR A 194 2.71 -8.45 14.32
C THR A 194 1.61 -7.41 14.50
N THR A 195 1.50 -6.44 13.57
CA THR A 195 0.50 -5.37 13.64
C THR A 195 -0.61 -5.58 12.61
N PHE A 196 -1.70 -4.84 12.80
CA PHE A 196 -2.84 -4.83 11.87
C PHE A 196 -3.07 -3.40 11.37
N THR A 197 -3.27 -3.25 10.07
CA THR A 197 -3.64 -1.97 9.45
C THR A 197 -5.10 -2.02 9.03
N ALA A 198 -5.90 -1.02 9.43
CA ALA A 198 -7.25 -0.89 8.93
C ALA A 198 -7.26 -0.60 7.42
N LEU A 199 -8.16 -1.25 6.70
CA LEU A 199 -8.44 -0.94 5.30
C LEU A 199 -9.63 0.03 5.23
N ALA A 200 -9.62 0.92 4.24
CA ALA A 200 -10.69 1.88 4.03
C ALA A 200 -11.93 1.20 3.43
N ASP A 201 -13.12 1.68 3.79
CA ASP A 201 -14.40 1.07 3.41
C ASP A 201 -14.66 1.18 1.88
N ASP A 202 -14.11 2.21 1.21
CA ASP A 202 -14.18 2.46 -0.24
C ASP A 202 -13.22 1.57 -1.08
N THR A 203 -12.34 0.81 -0.44
CA THR A 203 -11.39 -0.04 -1.14
C THR A 203 -12.11 -1.17 -1.87
N ALA A 204 -11.83 -1.35 -3.16
CA ALA A 204 -12.37 -2.46 -3.94
C ALA A 204 -11.90 -3.83 -3.40
N LEU A 205 -12.80 -4.81 -3.37
CA LEU A 205 -12.49 -6.19 -2.99
C LEU A 205 -11.43 -6.80 -3.92
N GLY A 206 -11.57 -6.54 -5.23
CA GLY A 206 -10.66 -7.03 -6.27
C GLY A 206 -10.54 -8.55 -6.25
N LYS A 207 -9.30 -9.06 -6.21
CA LYS A 207 -9.01 -10.51 -6.17
C LYS A 207 -9.00 -11.11 -4.76
N ARG A 208 -9.28 -10.32 -3.71
CA ARG A 208 -9.21 -10.79 -2.32
C ARG A 208 -10.42 -11.67 -2.01
N ARG A 209 -10.18 -12.86 -1.45
CA ARG A 209 -11.22 -13.81 -1.01
C ARG A 209 -11.10 -14.18 0.46
N GLN A 210 -10.06 -13.69 1.13
CA GLN A 210 -9.83 -13.82 2.56
C GLN A 210 -9.56 -12.44 3.14
N LEU A 211 -10.32 -12.06 4.16
CA LEU A 211 -10.20 -10.79 4.84
C LEU A 211 -10.08 -11.02 6.35
N LEU A 212 -9.37 -10.13 7.03
CA LEU A 212 -9.32 -10.14 8.48
C LEU A 212 -10.27 -9.08 9.04
N TYR A 213 -10.95 -9.42 10.12
CA TYR A 213 -11.87 -8.55 10.83
C TYR A 213 -11.39 -8.34 12.26
N MET A 214 -11.45 -7.09 12.74
CA MET A 214 -11.15 -6.72 14.11
C MET A 214 -12.36 -6.00 14.71
N GLY A 215 -12.91 -6.53 15.80
CA GLY A 215 -14.13 -6.02 16.43
C GLY A 215 -14.69 -7.02 17.46
N PRO A 216 -16.01 -7.01 17.72
CA PRO A 216 -16.66 -8.04 18.53
C PRO A 216 -16.46 -9.46 17.95
N PRO A 217 -16.42 -10.50 18.80
CA PRO A 217 -16.15 -11.86 18.35
C PRO A 217 -17.25 -12.38 17.41
N LEU A 218 -16.83 -13.08 16.35
CA LEU A 218 -17.75 -13.77 15.46
C LEU A 218 -18.39 -14.97 16.19
N PRO A 219 -19.70 -15.24 15.99
CA PRO A 219 -20.39 -16.40 16.56
C PRO A 219 -19.72 -17.70 16.09
N ALA A 220 -19.73 -18.75 16.94
CA ALA A 220 -19.09 -20.02 16.60
C ALA A 220 -19.88 -20.81 15.55
N ASP A 221 -21.18 -20.56 15.47
CA ASP A 221 -22.16 -21.47 14.89
C ASP A 221 -22.50 -21.11 13.43
N MET A 222 -21.77 -20.16 12.85
CA MET A 222 -21.90 -19.77 11.44
C MET A 222 -20.87 -20.51 10.58
N GLU A 223 -20.86 -21.83 10.67
CA GLU A 223 -20.26 -22.64 9.60
C GLU A 223 -21.09 -22.44 8.33
N GLU A 224 -20.39 -22.22 7.22
CA GLU A 224 -20.83 -22.02 5.83
C GLU A 224 -22.32 -21.75 5.59
N ALA A 225 -22.65 -20.63 4.92
CA ALA A 225 -24.02 -20.49 4.40
C ALA A 225 -24.36 -21.75 3.61
N PRO A 226 -25.55 -22.37 3.83
CA PRO A 226 -25.95 -23.51 3.04
C PRO A 226 -25.71 -23.15 1.58
N GLY A 227 -25.06 -24.05 0.85
CA GLY A 227 -24.82 -23.90 -0.58
C GLY A 227 -26.12 -23.43 -1.26
N PRO A 228 -26.04 -22.75 -2.42
CA PRO A 228 -27.27 -22.44 -3.13
C PRO A 228 -28.06 -23.76 -3.23
N PRO A 229 -29.38 -23.77 -2.93
CA PRO A 229 -30.18 -24.97 -3.12
C PRO A 229 -29.85 -25.46 -4.52
N GLY A 230 -29.27 -26.66 -4.60
CA GLY A 230 -28.79 -27.21 -5.86
C GLY A 230 -29.91 -27.02 -6.86
N LEU A 231 -29.61 -26.34 -7.97
CA LEU A 231 -30.55 -26.22 -9.07
C LEU A 231 -31.11 -27.64 -9.28
N PRO A 232 -32.43 -27.82 -9.29
CA PRO A 232 -33.03 -29.14 -9.38
C PRO A 232 -32.34 -29.86 -10.53
N GLU A 233 -31.66 -30.95 -10.19
CA GLU A 233 -30.98 -31.83 -11.13
C GLU A 233 -32.06 -32.13 -12.18
N GLN A 234 -31.87 -31.58 -13.38
CA GLN A 234 -32.78 -31.86 -14.47
C GLN A 234 -32.55 -33.34 -14.77
N ASP A 235 -33.40 -34.19 -14.21
CA ASP A 235 -33.54 -35.58 -14.58
C ASP A 235 -33.78 -35.62 -16.09
N GLU A 236 -32.71 -35.79 -16.85
CA GLU A 236 -32.75 -36.19 -18.25
C GLU A 236 -33.24 -37.65 -18.31
N HIS A 237 -34.51 -37.86 -18.01
CA HIS A 237 -35.24 -39.06 -18.42
C HIS A 237 -35.55 -38.93 -19.92
N GLY A 238 -34.53 -39.20 -20.74
CA GLY A 238 -34.70 -39.56 -22.14
C GLY A 238 -34.98 -41.06 -22.25
N GLY A 239 -36.25 -41.40 -22.50
CA GLY A 239 -36.67 -42.71 -23.00
C GLY A 239 -36.58 -42.83 -24.51
#